data_AF-D3PZ10-F1
#
_entry.id   AF-D3PZ10-F1
#
_cell.length_a   1.000
_cell.length_b   1.000
_cell.length_c   1.000
_cell.angle_alpha   90.00
_cell.angle_beta   90.00
_cell.angle_gamma   90.00
#
_symmetry.space_group_name_H-M   'P 1'
#
loop_
_entity.id
_entity.type
_entity.pdbx_description
1 polymer ?
#
loop_
_entity_poly.entity_id
_entity_poly.type
_entity_poly.pdbx_seq_one_letter_code
_entity_poly.pdbx_strand_id
1 'polypeptide(L)'
;MRIRAIAAMGLAAAALLTVSACRVEQGAALFVGDERISEKRVDEVVDSISASDRAKLADLNQLTGGQLPDISTGNLRGYVVDALVVTELGQRVAADTGVKPDRESSSVIKKNWELLELDSDSEFVQLTAEAEAYRTVLVDGSKPHRPSDKEVDALTAQLEHTFGQELDEQQKAGFAQFLTSEDGQVVVGQQRQVSDYIAEYDVTANPRYGQSFIVIARNAGPQPLITSDIPS
;
A
#
# COMPACT_ATOMS: atom_id res chain seq x y z
N MET A 1 -67.25 -15.72 -25.20
CA MET A 1 -66.95 -16.10 -23.80
C MET A 1 -65.89 -17.20 -23.85
N ARG A 2 -64.68 -16.95 -23.32
CA ARG A 2 -63.67 -17.94 -22.85
C ARG A 2 -62.99 -18.83 -23.91
N ILE A 3 -61.70 -19.17 -23.89
CA ILE A 3 -60.50 -18.86 -23.07
C ILE A 3 -59.30 -19.11 -23.99
N ARG A 4 -58.26 -18.28 -23.85
CA ARG A 4 -56.92 -18.38 -24.47
C ARG A 4 -56.15 -19.59 -23.92
N ALA A 5 -55.33 -20.23 -24.74
CA ALA A 5 -54.18 -21.01 -24.27
C ALA A 5 -53.01 -20.80 -25.24
N ILE A 6 -52.15 -19.84 -24.89
CA ILE A 6 -50.82 -19.64 -25.50
C ILE A 6 -49.87 -20.52 -24.69
N ALA A 7 -49.29 -21.53 -25.33
CA ALA A 7 -48.25 -22.36 -24.73
C ALA A 7 -46.91 -21.59 -24.75
N ALA A 8 -46.50 -21.08 -23.59
CA ALA A 8 -45.18 -20.51 -23.40
C ALA A 8 -44.19 -21.66 -23.13
N MET A 9 -43.35 -21.97 -24.11
CA MET A 9 -42.18 -22.83 -23.93
C MET A 9 -41.13 -22.06 -23.12
N GLY A 10 -40.87 -22.53 -21.91
CA GLY A 10 -39.81 -22.02 -21.05
C GLY A 10 -38.43 -22.35 -21.61
N LEU A 11 -37.66 -21.32 -21.94
CA LEU A 11 -36.20 -21.39 -21.94
C LEU A 11 -35.70 -20.96 -20.56
N ALA A 12 -35.29 -21.93 -19.76
CA ALA A 12 -34.50 -21.72 -18.55
C ALA A 12 -33.08 -22.22 -18.84
N ALA A 13 -32.14 -21.32 -19.15
CA ALA A 13 -30.70 -21.58 -19.12
C ALA A 13 -29.91 -20.30 -19.40
N ALA A 14 -29.54 -19.55 -18.35
CA ALA A 14 -28.35 -18.70 -18.27
C ALA A 14 -28.30 -18.04 -16.87
N ALA A 15 -27.92 -18.81 -15.85
CA ALA A 15 -27.49 -18.28 -14.56
C ALA A 15 -26.07 -18.81 -14.30
N LEU A 16 -25.10 -18.26 -15.02
CA LEU A 16 -23.69 -18.49 -14.78
C LEU A 16 -23.01 -17.13 -14.75
N LEU A 17 -22.29 -16.87 -13.64
CA LEU A 17 -21.38 -15.75 -13.39
C LEU A 17 -22.12 -14.42 -13.14
N THR A 18 -22.25 -13.93 -11.91
CA THR A 18 -21.18 -13.27 -11.15
C THR A 18 -21.36 -13.42 -9.63
N VAL A 19 -20.66 -14.38 -9.00
CA VAL A 19 -20.35 -14.31 -7.56
C VAL A 19 -18.95 -13.72 -7.44
N SER A 20 -18.84 -12.44 -7.71
CA SER A 20 -17.58 -11.68 -7.62
C SER A 20 -17.88 -10.40 -6.86
N ALA A 21 -18.05 -10.47 -5.54
CA ALA A 21 -18.07 -9.27 -4.67
C ALA A 21 -18.11 -9.53 -3.15
N CYS A 22 -17.76 -10.72 -2.65
CA CYS A 22 -17.48 -10.89 -1.22
C CYS A 22 -16.23 -11.77 -1.06
N ARG A 23 -15.12 -11.36 -1.69
CA ARG A 23 -13.80 -12.02 -1.55
C ARG A 23 -13.14 -11.60 -0.24
N VAL A 24 -13.90 -11.55 0.87
CA VAL A 24 -13.33 -11.55 2.22
C VAL A 24 -13.18 -13.01 2.60
N GLU A 25 -12.19 -13.68 2.03
CA GLU A 25 -11.86 -15.04 2.48
C GLU A 25 -11.31 -14.96 3.90
N GLN A 26 -11.95 -15.66 4.83
CA GLN A 26 -11.48 -15.70 6.23
C GLN A 26 -10.01 -16.13 6.29
N GLY A 27 -9.22 -15.36 7.03
CA GLY A 27 -7.79 -15.63 7.22
C GLY A 27 -6.89 -15.15 6.09
N ALA A 28 -7.36 -14.33 5.15
CA ALA A 28 -6.51 -13.60 4.20
C ALA A 28 -6.18 -12.20 4.76
N ALA A 29 -4.91 -11.80 4.64
CA ALA A 29 -4.44 -10.47 4.97
C ALA A 29 -4.44 -9.55 3.74
N LEU A 30 -3.97 -10.06 2.62
CA LEU A 30 -3.98 -9.36 1.33
C LEU A 30 -4.04 -10.38 0.19
N PHE A 31 -4.44 -9.90 -0.99
CA PHE A 31 -4.33 -10.62 -2.25
C PHE A 31 -3.46 -9.80 -3.22
N VAL A 32 -2.64 -10.51 -3.99
CA VAL A 32 -1.99 -9.97 -5.19
C VAL A 32 -2.33 -10.95 -6.31
N GLY A 33 -3.28 -10.59 -7.17
CA GLY A 33 -3.87 -11.46 -8.17
C GLY A 33 -4.49 -12.71 -7.52
N ASP A 34 -3.96 -13.88 -7.88
CA ASP A 34 -4.37 -15.17 -7.30
C ASP A 34 -3.57 -15.57 -6.05
N GLU A 35 -2.51 -14.84 -5.69
CA GLU A 35 -1.72 -15.16 -4.50
C GLU A 35 -2.41 -14.59 -3.27
N ARG A 36 -2.55 -15.45 -2.26
CA ARG A 36 -3.19 -15.12 -0.99
C ARG A 36 -2.16 -15.13 0.12
N ILE A 37 -1.97 -13.99 0.77
CA ILE A 37 -1.11 -13.92 1.95
C ILE A 37 -2.05 -14.03 3.15
N SER A 38 -1.74 -14.97 4.05
CA SER A 38 -2.60 -15.26 5.20
C SER A 38 -2.41 -14.29 6.35
N GLU A 39 -3.42 -14.15 7.21
CA GLU A 39 -3.28 -13.41 8.48
C GLU A 39 -2.21 -14.04 9.38
N LYS A 40 -2.03 -15.36 9.32
CA LYS A 40 -0.97 -16.08 10.03
C LYS A 40 0.42 -15.59 9.61
N ARG A 41 0.61 -15.26 8.33
CA ARG A 41 1.88 -14.71 7.84
C ARG A 41 2.19 -13.36 8.49
N VAL A 42 1.17 -12.52 8.65
CA VAL A 42 1.30 -11.24 9.36
C VAL A 42 1.67 -11.48 10.83
N ASP A 43 0.99 -12.41 11.50
CA ASP A 43 1.29 -12.75 12.90
C ASP A 43 2.70 -13.32 13.06
N GLU A 44 3.19 -14.18 12.17
CA GLU A 44 4.56 -14.72 12.18
C GLU A 44 5.62 -13.60 12.10
N VAL A 45 5.44 -12.65 11.18
CA VAL A 45 6.35 -11.50 11.06
C VAL A 45 6.31 -10.63 12.32
N VAL A 46 5.12 -10.35 12.87
CA VAL A 46 4.99 -9.57 14.11
C VAL A 46 5.60 -10.30 15.32
N ASP A 47 5.46 -11.63 15.38
CA ASP A 47 6.01 -12.46 16.44
C ASP A 47 7.53 -12.66 16.33
N SER A 48 8.12 -12.37 15.16
CA SER A 48 9.58 -12.28 15.01
C SER A 48 10.20 -11.09 15.77
N ILE A 49 9.40 -10.08 16.14
CA ILE A 49 9.87 -8.92 16.91
C ILE A 49 9.89 -9.27 18.39
N SER A 50 11.09 -9.28 18.98
CA SER A 50 11.28 -9.57 20.40
C SER A 50 10.53 -8.59 21.30
N ALA A 51 10.20 -9.00 22.53
CA ALA A 51 9.52 -8.11 23.48
C ALA A 51 10.34 -6.84 23.80
N SER A 52 11.67 -6.95 23.84
CA SER A 52 12.57 -5.81 24.00
C SER A 52 12.54 -4.87 22.78
N ASP A 53 12.47 -5.42 21.57
CA ASP A 53 12.44 -4.62 20.35
C ASP A 53 11.08 -3.91 20.19
N ARG A 54 9.98 -4.58 20.56
CA ARG A 54 8.66 -3.93 20.63
C ARG A 54 8.67 -2.74 21.59
N ALA A 55 9.35 -2.85 22.73
CA ALA A 55 9.49 -1.73 23.66
C ALA A 55 10.29 -0.57 23.06
N LYS A 56 11.44 -0.86 22.42
CA LYS A 56 12.25 0.16 21.72
C LYS A 56 11.47 0.88 20.63
N LEU A 57 10.70 0.15 19.83
CA LEU A 57 9.85 0.72 18.79
C LEU A 57 8.75 1.62 19.37
N ALA A 58 8.16 1.22 20.50
CA ALA A 58 7.17 2.03 21.19
C ALA A 58 7.79 3.34 21.75
N ASP A 59 8.97 3.26 22.37
CA ASP A 59 9.70 4.42 22.89
C ASP A 59 10.08 5.39 21.77
N LEU A 60 10.55 4.86 20.64
CA LEU A 60 10.94 5.67 19.50
C LEU A 60 9.74 6.38 18.86
N ASN A 61 8.58 5.73 18.80
CA ASN A 61 7.37 6.40 18.31
C ASN A 61 6.95 7.55 19.25
N GLN A 62 7.10 7.39 20.57
CA GLN A 62 6.84 8.47 21.53
C GLN A 62 7.83 9.63 21.36
N LEU A 63 9.13 9.35 21.26
CA LEU A 63 10.18 10.35 21.13
C LEU A 63 10.05 11.18 19.85
N THR A 64 9.56 10.55 18.79
CA THR A 64 9.41 11.19 17.49
C THR A 64 8.01 11.80 17.33
N GLY A 65 7.13 11.70 18.34
CA GLY A 65 5.79 12.29 18.31
C GLY A 65 4.86 11.61 17.31
N GLY A 66 4.96 10.29 17.17
CA GLY A 66 4.23 9.52 16.16
C GLY A 66 4.84 9.60 14.77
N GLN A 67 6.15 9.88 14.68
CA GLN A 67 6.83 10.09 13.41
C GLN A 67 7.34 8.80 12.74
N LEU A 68 7.28 7.70 13.45
CA LEU A 68 7.36 6.41 12.79
C LEU A 68 5.97 6.00 12.35
N PRO A 69 5.85 5.04 11.40
CA PRO A 69 4.61 4.28 11.27
C PRO A 69 4.14 3.94 12.69
N ASP A 70 2.85 4.08 13.01
CA ASP A 70 2.36 3.91 14.38
C ASP A 70 2.56 2.46 14.85
N ILE A 71 3.77 2.18 15.30
CA ILE A 71 4.22 0.91 15.83
C ILE A 71 3.84 0.83 17.32
N SER A 72 3.60 1.97 17.97
CA SER A 72 3.34 2.02 19.42
C SER A 72 1.89 1.76 19.83
N THR A 73 0.89 1.99 18.96
CA THR A 73 -0.53 1.88 19.35
C THR A 73 -1.39 1.05 18.40
N GLY A 74 -0.87 -0.11 17.98
CA GLY A 74 -1.71 -1.20 17.45
C GLY A 74 -1.74 -1.36 15.94
N ASN A 75 -1.00 -0.54 15.18
CA ASN A 75 -0.94 -0.66 13.72
C ASN A 75 0.35 -1.31 13.18
N LEU A 76 1.16 -1.94 14.03
CA LEU A 76 2.31 -2.75 13.57
C LEU A 76 1.89 -3.81 12.54
N ARG A 77 0.71 -4.41 12.72
CA ARG A 77 0.15 -5.38 11.76
C ARG A 77 -0.15 -4.74 10.40
N GLY A 78 -0.73 -3.54 10.35
CA GLY A 78 -0.97 -2.83 9.08
C GLY A 78 0.33 -2.45 8.39
N TYR A 79 1.34 -2.01 9.15
CA TYR A 79 2.67 -1.74 8.60
C TYR A 79 3.32 -3.00 7.99
N VAL A 80 3.17 -4.16 8.63
CA VAL A 80 3.61 -5.44 8.06
C VAL A 80 2.83 -5.77 6.78
N VAL A 81 1.51 -5.54 6.73
CA VAL A 81 0.71 -5.72 5.51
C VAL A 81 1.20 -4.82 4.38
N ASP A 82 1.47 -3.54 4.64
CA ASP A 82 1.98 -2.62 3.62
C ASP A 82 3.34 -3.08 3.07
N ALA A 83 4.24 -3.58 3.94
CA ALA A 83 5.53 -4.13 3.53
C ALA A 83 5.39 -5.43 2.71
N LEU A 84 4.45 -6.30 3.09
CA LEU A 84 4.11 -7.51 2.34
C LEU A 84 3.57 -7.16 0.96
N VAL A 85 2.63 -6.20 0.86
CA VAL A 85 2.08 -5.76 -0.44
C VAL A 85 3.19 -5.26 -1.36
N VAL A 86 4.09 -4.39 -0.87
CA VAL A 86 5.19 -3.86 -1.68
C VAL A 86 6.11 -4.99 -2.17
N THR A 87 6.43 -5.95 -1.29
CA THR A 87 7.32 -7.07 -1.63
C THR A 87 6.67 -7.98 -2.67
N GLU A 88 5.43 -8.41 -2.44
CA GLU A 88 4.70 -9.33 -3.33
C GLU A 88 4.40 -8.70 -4.69
N LEU A 89 3.92 -7.45 -4.70
CA LEU A 89 3.67 -6.72 -5.95
C LEU A 89 4.99 -6.46 -6.69
N GLY A 90 6.02 -6.00 -6.00
CA GLY A 90 7.32 -5.71 -6.60
C GLY A 90 8.02 -6.95 -7.15
N GLN A 91 7.88 -8.11 -6.52
CA GLN A 91 8.39 -9.38 -7.05
C GLN A 91 7.74 -9.75 -8.39
N ARG A 92 6.44 -9.53 -8.53
CA ARG A 92 5.72 -9.78 -9.80
C ARG A 92 6.13 -8.80 -10.89
N VAL A 93 6.15 -7.51 -10.57
CA VAL A 93 6.60 -6.48 -11.52
C VAL A 93 8.05 -6.76 -11.94
N ALA A 94 8.93 -7.14 -11.02
CA ALA A 94 10.31 -7.53 -11.33
C ALA A 94 10.38 -8.76 -12.27
N ALA A 95 9.53 -9.77 -12.04
CA ALA A 95 9.45 -10.95 -12.89
C ALA A 95 9.00 -10.61 -14.32
N ASP A 96 8.03 -9.71 -14.46
CA ASP A 96 7.44 -9.35 -15.75
C ASP A 96 8.30 -8.34 -16.54
N THR A 97 8.96 -7.41 -15.85
CA THR A 97 9.77 -6.34 -16.48
C THR A 97 11.26 -6.67 -16.58
N GLY A 98 11.75 -7.62 -15.77
CA GLY A 98 13.16 -7.92 -15.63
C GLY A 98 13.96 -6.89 -14.81
N VAL A 99 13.30 -5.86 -14.26
CA VAL A 99 13.91 -4.88 -13.36
C VAL A 99 14.33 -5.57 -12.06
N LYS A 100 15.51 -5.24 -11.55
CA LYS A 100 16.05 -5.85 -10.32
C LYS A 100 15.82 -4.95 -9.11
N PRO A 101 15.52 -5.52 -7.93
CA PRO A 101 15.37 -4.74 -6.70
C PRO A 101 16.70 -4.12 -6.26
N ASP A 102 16.63 -2.92 -5.68
CA ASP A 102 17.80 -2.20 -5.19
C ASP A 102 18.28 -2.75 -3.83
N ARG A 103 19.34 -3.55 -3.88
CA ARG A 103 19.95 -4.16 -2.68
C ARG A 103 20.72 -3.16 -1.83
N GLU A 104 21.09 -1.99 -2.36
CA GLU A 104 21.73 -0.94 -1.57
C GLU A 104 20.71 -0.30 -0.62
N SER A 105 19.55 0.10 -1.13
CA SER A 105 18.44 0.62 -0.31
C SER A 105 18.02 -0.36 0.80
N SER A 106 17.95 -1.66 0.49
CA SER A 106 17.72 -2.72 1.48
C SER A 106 18.74 -2.67 2.63
N SER A 107 20.02 -2.49 2.28
CA SER A 107 21.11 -2.45 3.26
C SER A 107 21.07 -1.20 4.14
N VAL A 108 20.60 -0.07 3.61
CA VAL A 108 20.38 1.16 4.38
C VAL A 108 19.29 0.95 5.43
N ILE A 109 18.17 0.33 5.06
CA ILE A 109 17.07 0.04 6.00
C ILE A 109 17.53 -0.90 7.13
N LYS A 110 18.28 -1.95 6.80
CA LYS A 110 18.85 -2.84 7.83
C LYS A 110 19.72 -2.09 8.82
N LYS A 111 20.64 -1.26 8.33
CA LYS A 111 21.49 -0.41 9.18
C LYS A 111 20.68 0.55 10.06
N ASN A 112 19.61 1.13 9.52
CA ASN A 112 18.73 2.01 10.31
C ASN A 112 18.06 1.25 11.46
N TRP A 113 17.63 0.01 11.24
CA TRP A 113 17.10 -0.84 12.31
C TRP A 113 18.17 -1.31 13.29
N GLU A 114 19.39 -1.62 12.83
CA GLU A 114 20.54 -1.95 13.68
C GLU A 114 20.94 -0.78 14.59
N LEU A 115 20.87 0.47 14.10
CA LEU A 115 21.11 1.67 14.91
C LEU A 115 20.09 1.84 16.04
N LEU A 116 18.92 1.23 15.89
CA LEU A 116 17.87 1.15 16.90
C LEU A 116 17.99 -0.14 17.75
N GLU A 117 19.08 -0.89 17.57
CA GLU A 117 19.38 -2.14 18.23
C GLU A 117 18.30 -3.22 18.04
N LEU A 118 17.57 -3.19 16.92
CA LEU A 118 16.67 -4.30 16.55
C LEU A 118 17.50 -5.50 16.07
N ASP A 119 16.97 -6.70 16.29
CA ASP A 119 17.57 -7.91 15.72
C ASP A 119 17.51 -7.88 14.19
N SER A 120 18.67 -7.75 13.54
CA SER A 120 18.83 -7.69 12.09
C SER A 120 18.39 -8.98 11.39
N ASP A 121 18.39 -10.10 12.12
CA ASP A 121 17.98 -11.40 11.62
C ASP A 121 16.47 -11.64 11.83
N SER A 122 15.77 -10.75 12.53
CA SER A 122 14.31 -10.83 12.67
C SER A 122 13.62 -10.70 11.31
N GLU A 123 12.55 -11.46 11.16
CA GLU A 123 11.79 -11.50 9.91
C GLU A 123 11.19 -10.13 9.55
N PHE A 124 10.82 -9.35 10.56
CA PHE A 124 10.38 -7.97 10.41
C PHE A 124 11.46 -7.08 9.75
N VAL A 125 12.71 -7.13 10.23
CA VAL A 125 13.80 -6.33 9.65
C VAL A 125 14.11 -6.78 8.23
N GLN A 126 14.08 -8.10 7.96
CA GLN A 126 14.29 -8.64 6.62
C GLN A 126 13.19 -8.20 5.65
N LEU A 127 11.91 -8.32 6.05
CA LEU A 127 10.76 -7.92 5.23
C LEU A 127 10.78 -6.42 4.91
N THR A 128 11.00 -5.57 5.90
CA THR A 128 10.99 -4.11 5.68
C THR A 128 12.14 -3.66 4.78
N ALA A 129 13.31 -4.30 4.91
CA ALA A 129 14.44 -4.07 4.02
C ALA A 129 14.19 -4.60 2.59
N GLU A 130 13.47 -5.71 2.45
CA GLU A 130 13.09 -6.25 1.14
C GLU A 130 12.03 -5.39 0.46
N ALA A 131 11.03 -4.94 1.21
CA ALA A 131 10.01 -4.01 0.72
C ALA A 131 10.65 -2.73 0.16
N GLU A 132 11.66 -2.17 0.82
CA GLU A 132 12.35 -0.99 0.29
C GLU A 132 13.13 -1.29 -1.01
N ALA A 133 13.74 -2.46 -1.11
CA ALA A 133 14.41 -2.89 -2.33
C ALA A 133 13.44 -3.03 -3.52
N TYR A 134 12.21 -3.48 -3.26
CA TYR A 134 11.18 -3.63 -4.29
C TYR A 134 10.40 -2.35 -4.57
N ARG A 135 10.40 -1.38 -3.65
CA ARG A 135 9.80 -0.06 -3.90
C ARG A 135 10.43 0.61 -5.12
N THR A 136 11.74 0.47 -5.30
CA THR A 136 12.44 1.01 -6.48
C THR A 136 11.98 0.35 -7.78
N VAL A 137 11.64 -0.94 -7.76
CA VAL A 137 11.08 -1.65 -8.91
C VAL A 137 9.72 -1.07 -9.31
N LEU A 138 8.87 -0.80 -8.32
CA LEU A 138 7.51 -0.30 -8.57
C LEU A 138 7.48 1.08 -9.23
N VAL A 139 8.54 1.87 -9.06
CA VAL A 139 8.64 3.23 -9.62
C VAL A 139 9.62 3.34 -10.79
N ASP A 140 10.35 2.28 -11.09
CA ASP A 140 11.31 2.24 -12.20
C ASP A 140 10.61 2.46 -13.54
N GLY A 141 11.25 3.21 -14.44
CA GLY A 141 10.70 3.52 -15.76
C GLY A 141 9.49 4.46 -15.77
N SER A 142 9.01 4.92 -14.61
CA SER A 142 7.94 5.90 -14.52
C SER A 142 8.31 7.19 -15.26
N LYS A 143 7.31 7.78 -15.91
CA LYS A 143 7.48 9.02 -16.69
C LYS A 143 6.86 10.19 -15.91
N PRO A 144 7.49 11.37 -15.90
CA PRO A 144 6.87 12.56 -15.32
C PRO A 144 5.48 12.78 -15.92
N HIS A 145 4.50 13.06 -15.06
CA HIS A 145 3.12 13.32 -15.44
C HIS A 145 2.66 14.64 -14.87
N ARG A 146 2.21 15.55 -15.74
CA ARG A 146 1.56 16.78 -15.31
C ARG A 146 0.13 16.46 -14.85
N PRO A 147 -0.20 16.64 -13.56
CA PRO A 147 -1.53 16.33 -13.07
C PRO A 147 -2.56 17.29 -13.69
N SER A 148 -3.74 16.76 -13.96
CA SER A 148 -4.96 17.53 -14.21
C SER A 148 -5.51 18.12 -12.92
N ASP A 149 -6.39 19.13 -13.02
CA ASP A 149 -7.03 19.75 -11.84
C ASP A 149 -7.73 18.70 -10.96
N LYS A 150 -8.40 17.73 -11.58
CA LYS A 150 -9.05 16.62 -10.87
C LYS A 150 -8.05 15.72 -10.12
N GLU A 151 -6.87 15.50 -10.67
CA GLU A 151 -5.82 14.73 -9.98
C GLU A 151 -5.23 15.52 -8.82
N VAL A 152 -5.06 16.84 -8.98
CA VAL A 152 -4.65 17.73 -7.87
C VAL A 152 -5.68 17.68 -6.75
N ASP A 153 -6.97 17.78 -7.07
CA ASP A 153 -8.05 17.68 -6.08
C ASP A 153 -8.05 16.32 -5.37
N ALA A 154 -7.89 15.22 -6.11
CA ALA A 154 -7.85 13.88 -5.56
C ALA A 154 -6.64 13.65 -4.64
N LEU A 155 -5.44 14.07 -5.05
CA LEU A 155 -4.23 13.97 -4.23
C LEU A 155 -4.31 14.88 -3.00
N THR A 156 -4.95 16.04 -3.11
CA THR A 156 -5.18 16.94 -1.96
C THR A 156 -6.12 16.27 -0.95
N ALA A 157 -7.23 15.68 -1.41
CA ALA A 157 -8.15 14.95 -0.54
C ALA A 157 -7.48 13.73 0.12
N GLN A 158 -6.63 13.01 -0.61
CA GLN A 158 -5.82 11.91 -0.05
C GLN A 158 -4.88 12.40 1.05
N LEU A 159 -4.23 13.55 0.83
CA LEU A 159 -3.34 14.16 1.81
C LEU A 159 -4.10 14.59 3.08
N GLU A 160 -5.25 15.24 2.93
CA GLU A 160 -6.14 15.62 4.03
C GLU A 160 -6.61 14.40 4.82
N HIS A 161 -6.99 13.32 4.13
CA HIS A 161 -7.38 12.05 4.75
C HIS A 161 -6.21 11.45 5.56
N THR A 162 -5.01 11.43 4.98
CA THR A 162 -3.79 10.92 5.63
C THR A 162 -3.46 11.70 6.90
N PHE A 163 -3.58 13.02 6.87
CA PHE A 163 -3.34 13.87 8.04
C PHE A 163 -4.52 13.93 9.02
N GLY A 164 -5.70 13.44 8.64
CA GLY A 164 -6.92 13.58 9.42
C GLY A 164 -7.34 15.04 9.64
N GLN A 165 -6.92 15.96 8.77
CA GLN A 165 -7.23 17.39 8.86
C GLN A 165 -7.39 18.01 7.48
N GLU A 166 -8.30 18.98 7.36
CA GLU A 166 -8.42 19.79 6.16
C GLU A 166 -7.23 20.75 6.04
N LEU A 167 -6.75 20.94 4.81
CA LEU A 167 -5.70 21.91 4.51
C LEU A 167 -6.33 23.29 4.26
N ASP A 168 -5.63 24.33 4.72
CA ASP A 168 -5.99 25.70 4.38
C ASP A 168 -5.66 26.04 2.91
N GLU A 169 -6.17 27.17 2.43
CA GLU A 169 -5.99 27.60 1.04
C GLU A 169 -4.51 27.79 0.65
N GLN A 170 -3.67 28.22 1.59
CA GLN A 170 -2.24 28.41 1.33
C GLN A 170 -1.53 27.06 1.20
N GLN A 171 -1.87 26.10 2.06
CA GLN A 171 -1.36 24.73 2.02
C GLN A 171 -1.79 24.02 0.73
N LYS A 172 -3.06 24.16 0.33
CA LYS A 172 -3.61 23.62 -0.93
C LYS A 172 -2.88 24.20 -2.14
N ALA A 173 -2.73 25.53 -2.20
CA ALA A 173 -2.00 26.18 -3.28
C ALA A 173 -0.52 25.76 -3.34
N GLY A 174 0.14 25.64 -2.18
CA GLY A 174 1.52 25.17 -2.10
C GLY A 174 1.68 23.72 -2.56
N PHE A 175 0.76 22.84 -2.18
CA PHE A 175 0.76 21.44 -2.61
C PHE A 175 0.49 21.32 -4.12
N ALA A 176 -0.49 22.05 -4.66
CA ALA A 176 -0.73 22.11 -6.10
C ALA A 176 0.49 22.64 -6.88
N GLN A 177 1.19 23.65 -6.34
CA GLN A 177 2.43 24.15 -6.92
C GLN A 177 3.54 23.08 -6.90
N PHE A 178 3.67 22.33 -5.81
CA PHE A 178 4.60 21.19 -5.76
C PHE A 178 4.25 20.15 -6.83
N LEU A 179 3.00 19.68 -6.90
CA LEU A 179 2.54 18.66 -7.85
C LEU A 179 2.77 19.04 -9.32
N THR A 180 2.79 20.34 -9.62
CA THR A 180 3.01 20.85 -10.99
C THR A 180 4.48 21.18 -11.30
N SER A 181 5.37 21.17 -10.30
CA SER A 181 6.81 21.30 -10.48
C SER A 181 7.44 20.08 -11.19
N GLU A 182 8.69 20.20 -11.66
CA GLU A 182 9.39 19.07 -12.30
C GLU A 182 9.48 17.85 -11.38
N ASP A 183 9.90 18.04 -10.13
CA ASP A 183 9.98 16.96 -9.13
C ASP A 183 8.59 16.41 -8.79
N GLY A 184 7.58 17.27 -8.63
CA GLY A 184 6.22 16.83 -8.37
C GLY A 184 5.65 15.97 -9.50
N GLN A 185 5.93 16.33 -10.76
CA GLN A 185 5.50 15.54 -11.91
C GLN A 185 6.14 14.15 -11.94
N VAL A 186 7.39 14.01 -11.49
CA VAL A 186 8.02 12.69 -11.29
C VAL A 186 7.22 11.88 -10.26
N VAL A 187 6.93 12.46 -9.09
CA VAL A 187 6.18 11.76 -8.04
C VAL A 187 4.77 11.38 -8.48
N VAL A 188 4.07 12.26 -9.21
CA VAL A 188 2.76 11.96 -9.77
C VAL A 188 2.85 10.83 -10.80
N GLY A 189 3.87 10.82 -11.64
CA GLY A 189 4.13 9.73 -12.58
C GLY A 189 4.34 8.37 -11.88
N GLN A 190 5.11 8.37 -10.79
CA GLN A 190 5.34 7.21 -9.94
C GLN A 190 4.04 6.73 -9.29
N GLN A 191 3.26 7.64 -8.70
CA GLN A 191 1.98 7.31 -8.06
C GLN A 191 1.03 6.65 -9.06
N ARG A 192 0.90 7.22 -10.26
CA ARG A 192 0.06 6.65 -11.31
C ARG A 192 0.51 5.25 -11.71
N GLN A 193 1.81 5.06 -11.93
CA GLN A 193 2.36 3.75 -12.28
C GLN A 193 2.07 2.70 -11.19
N VAL A 194 2.24 3.05 -9.91
CA VAL A 194 1.94 2.13 -8.81
C VAL A 194 0.44 1.84 -8.70
N SER A 195 -0.43 2.85 -8.90
CA SER A 195 -1.87 2.62 -8.99
C SER A 195 -2.26 1.72 -10.16
N ASP A 196 -1.59 1.86 -11.31
CA ASP A 196 -1.82 1.01 -12.48
C ASP A 196 -1.41 -0.44 -12.16
N TYR A 197 -0.28 -0.68 -11.47
CA TYR A 197 0.10 -2.01 -11.00
C TYR A 197 -0.87 -2.59 -9.96
N ILE A 198 -1.34 -1.78 -9.00
CA ILE A 198 -2.36 -2.22 -8.02
C ILE A 198 -3.61 -2.72 -8.75
N ALA A 199 -4.05 -2.01 -9.79
CA ALA A 199 -5.20 -2.41 -10.59
C ALA A 199 -4.91 -3.61 -11.51
N GLU A 200 -3.75 -3.64 -12.18
CA GLU A 200 -3.35 -4.70 -13.10
C GLU A 200 -3.18 -6.05 -12.40
N TYR A 201 -2.61 -6.04 -11.20
CA TYR A 201 -2.40 -7.24 -10.39
C TYR A 201 -3.51 -7.47 -9.36
N ASP A 202 -4.69 -6.84 -9.49
CA ASP A 202 -5.85 -7.04 -8.62
C ASP A 202 -5.50 -7.05 -7.11
N VAL A 203 -4.72 -6.06 -6.67
CA VAL A 203 -4.22 -6.01 -5.28
C VAL A 203 -5.34 -5.56 -4.34
N THR A 204 -5.59 -6.32 -3.29
CA THR A 204 -6.54 -5.95 -2.22
C THR A 204 -6.01 -6.27 -0.83
N ALA A 205 -6.44 -5.53 0.18
CA ALA A 205 -6.02 -5.71 1.57
C ALA A 205 -7.23 -5.83 2.52
N ASN A 206 -7.13 -6.69 3.52
CA ASN A 206 -8.23 -6.91 4.47
C ASN A 206 -8.45 -5.65 5.33
N PRO A 207 -9.67 -5.08 5.37
CA PRO A 207 -9.96 -3.81 6.04
C PRO A 207 -9.73 -3.86 7.57
N ARG A 208 -9.58 -5.05 8.16
CA ARG A 208 -9.21 -5.19 9.58
C ARG A 208 -7.85 -4.56 9.93
N TYR A 209 -6.98 -4.37 8.93
CA TYR A 209 -5.66 -3.76 9.08
C TYR A 209 -5.69 -2.24 8.86
N GLY A 210 -6.88 -1.64 8.67
CA GLY A 210 -7.04 -0.23 8.32
C GLY A 210 -6.92 0.00 6.82
N GLN A 211 -6.79 1.27 6.43
CA GLN A 211 -6.50 1.63 5.05
C GLN A 211 -5.03 1.29 4.76
N SER A 212 -4.80 0.36 3.82
CA SER A 212 -3.47 0.03 3.33
C SER A 212 -3.10 0.89 2.12
N PHE A 213 -1.81 1.20 2.00
CA PHE A 213 -1.31 2.00 0.89
C PHE A 213 0.18 1.77 0.64
N ILE A 214 0.62 2.05 -0.58
CA ILE A 214 2.04 2.11 -0.94
C ILE A 214 2.50 3.57 -0.90
N VAL A 215 3.47 3.89 -0.05
CA VAL A 215 4.08 5.22 0.02
C VAL A 215 4.93 5.50 -1.22
N ILE A 216 4.67 6.63 -1.88
CA ILE A 216 5.41 7.09 -3.06
C ILE A 216 6.41 8.19 -2.67
N ALA A 217 5.94 9.18 -1.90
CA ALA A 217 6.78 10.26 -1.42
C ALA A 217 6.49 10.57 0.05
N ARG A 218 7.53 11.02 0.75
CA ARG A 218 7.46 11.59 2.10
C ARG A 218 8.03 13.00 2.07
N ASN A 219 7.52 13.87 2.94
CA ASN A 219 8.22 15.11 3.25
C ASN A 219 9.25 14.87 4.38
N ALA A 220 9.83 15.92 4.94
CA ALA A 220 10.73 15.79 6.10
C ALA A 220 10.04 15.29 7.38
N GLY A 221 8.71 15.19 7.36
CA GLY A 221 7.90 14.61 8.40
C GLY A 221 7.57 13.14 8.15
N PRO A 222 6.73 12.56 9.02
CA PRO A 222 6.55 11.12 9.06
C PRO A 222 5.41 10.62 8.18
N GLN A 223 4.45 11.50 7.94
CA GLN A 223 3.27 11.19 7.16
C GLN A 223 3.68 11.13 5.69
N PRO A 224 3.17 10.14 4.96
CA PRO A 224 3.39 10.11 3.53
C PRO A 224 2.75 11.34 2.88
N LEU A 225 3.46 11.92 1.93
CA LEU A 225 2.98 13.06 1.14
C LEU A 225 2.10 12.57 -0.02
N ILE A 226 2.49 11.47 -0.64
CA ILE A 226 1.76 10.85 -1.76
C ILE A 226 1.78 9.35 -1.57
N THR A 227 0.61 8.72 -1.69
CA THR A 227 0.41 7.28 -1.57
C THR A 227 -0.36 6.73 -2.76
N SER A 228 -0.28 5.42 -2.96
CA SER A 228 -1.22 4.69 -3.82
C SER A 228 -2.07 3.78 -2.94
N ASP A 229 -3.35 4.07 -2.85
CA ASP A 229 -4.28 3.37 -1.97
C ASP A 229 -4.53 1.95 -2.47
N ILE A 230 -4.59 1.01 -1.53
CA ILE A 230 -4.90 -0.39 -1.82
C ILE A 230 -6.38 -0.62 -1.49
N PRO A 231 -7.20 -1.07 -2.46
CA PRO A 231 -8.60 -1.40 -2.22
C PRO A 231 -8.77 -2.48 -1.13
N SER A 232 -9.92 -2.45 -0.44
CA SER A 232 -10.34 -3.48 0.52
C SER A 232 -11.36 -4.46 -0.04
#